data_AF-A0ABD6SAN2-F1
#
_entry.id   AF-A0ABD6SAN2-F1
#
_cell.length_a   1.000
_cell.length_b   1.000
_cell.length_c   1.000
_cell.angle_alpha   90.00
_cell.angle_beta   90.00
_cell.angle_gamma   90.00
#
_symmetry.space_group_name_H-M   'P 1'
#
loop_
_entity.id
_entity.type
_entity.pdbx_description
1 polymer ?
#
loop_
_entity_poly.entity_id
_entity_poly.type
_entity_poly.pdbx_seq_one_letter_code
_entity_poly.pdbx_strand_id
1 'polypeptide(L)'
;MLNDERFDILRWIGLFILFFGAVIVIYFWYSFTPQQVYKVKYEDADGLSKSAYVIDYKLTSNALEFYDVETGEKTVFGGTFEMKPYKKLSRHEAVEYKFPKDGSK
;
A
#
# COMPACT_ATOMS: atom_id res chain seq x y z
N MET A 1 -3.93 50.03 -6.24
CA MET A 1 -4.62 49.10 -5.33
C MET A 1 -5.25 47.92 -6.07
N LEU A 2 -5.98 48.08 -7.18
CA LEU A 2 -6.56 46.92 -7.92
C LEU A 2 -5.52 45.98 -8.57
N ASN A 3 -4.33 46.48 -8.92
CA ASN A 3 -3.27 45.65 -9.51
C ASN A 3 -2.59 44.76 -8.46
N ASP A 4 -2.35 45.28 -7.25
CA ASP A 4 -1.66 44.53 -6.18
C ASP A 4 -2.47 43.31 -5.73
N GLU A 5 -3.79 43.45 -5.59
CA GLU A 5 -4.68 42.34 -5.25
C GLU A 5 -4.73 41.26 -6.35
N ARG A 6 -4.69 41.64 -7.63
CA ARG A 6 -4.64 40.69 -8.75
C ARG A 6 -3.31 39.95 -8.81
N PHE A 7 -2.20 40.62 -8.50
CA PHE A 7 -0.89 39.99 -8.39
C PHE A 7 -0.81 39.02 -7.22
N ASP A 8 -1.41 39.37 -6.07
CA ASP A 8 -1.48 38.46 -4.92
C ASP A 8 -2.35 37.23 -5.22
N ILE A 9 -3.52 37.40 -5.86
CA ILE A 9 -4.37 36.27 -6.25
C ILE A 9 -3.63 35.33 -7.22
N LEU A 10 -2.95 35.86 -8.23
CA LEU A 10 -2.17 35.06 -9.17
C LEU A 10 -1.01 34.33 -8.49
N ARG A 11 -0.36 34.98 -7.51
CA ARG A 11 0.70 34.36 -6.70
C ARG A 11 0.18 33.20 -5.85
N TRP A 12 -0.99 33.36 -5.22
CA TRP A 12 -1.63 32.30 -4.44
C TRP A 12 -2.08 31.12 -5.31
N ILE A 13 -2.63 31.38 -6.49
CA ILE A 13 -2.97 30.33 -7.47
C ILE A 13 -1.70 29.58 -7.91
N GLY A 14 -0.62 30.31 -8.21
CA GLY A 14 0.66 29.71 -8.57
C GLY A 14 1.21 28.81 -7.45
N LEU A 15 1.20 29.29 -6.20
CA LEU A 15 1.59 28.51 -5.02
C LEU A 15 0.73 27.26 -4.83
N PHE A 16 -0.58 27.37 -5.04
CA PHE A 16 -1.50 26.25 -4.95
C PHE A 16 -1.18 25.18 -5.99
N ILE A 17 -1.01 25.55 -7.26
CA ILE A 17 -0.65 24.62 -8.33
C ILE A 17 0.68 23.92 -8.02
N LEU A 18 1.67 24.68 -7.55
CA LEU A 18 3.00 24.14 -7.23
C LEU A 18 2.94 23.15 -6.05
N PHE A 19 2.16 23.48 -5.02
CA PHE A 19 1.92 22.61 -3.88
C PHE A 19 1.23 21.29 -4.29
N PHE A 20 0.11 21.37 -5.01
CA PHE A 20 -0.62 20.18 -5.45
C PHE A 20 0.20 19.35 -6.45
N GLY A 21 0.95 20.00 -7.35
CA GLY A 21 1.87 19.33 -8.25
C GLY A 21 2.92 18.51 -7.50
N ALA A 22 3.55 19.09 -6.46
CA ALA A 22 4.52 18.37 -5.64
C ALA A 22 3.89 17.17 -4.91
N VAL A 23 2.68 17.32 -4.34
CA VAL A 23 1.97 16.22 -3.67
C VAL A 23 1.71 15.06 -4.63
N ILE A 24 1.26 15.34 -5.85
CA ILE A 24 1.01 14.32 -6.88
C ILE A 24 2.31 13.60 -7.25
N VAL A 25 3.40 14.34 -7.49
CA VAL A 25 4.70 13.74 -7.85
C VAL A 25 5.21 12.83 -6.73
N ILE A 26 5.10 13.24 -5.47
CA ILE A 26 5.51 12.43 -4.32
C ILE A 26 4.66 11.15 -4.23
N TYR A 27 3.33 11.27 -4.40
CA TYR A 27 2.43 10.12 -4.37
C TYR A 27 2.72 9.11 -5.49
N PHE A 28 2.96 9.60 -6.71
CA PHE A 28 3.38 8.75 -7.82
C PHE A 28 4.71 8.08 -7.49
N TRP A 29 5.72 8.83 -7.08
CA TRP A 29 7.03 8.24 -6.79
C TRP A 29 6.97 7.16 -5.70
N TYR A 30 6.17 7.38 -4.65
CA TYR A 30 5.93 6.37 -3.63
C TYR A 30 5.25 5.11 -4.17
N SER A 31 4.29 5.26 -5.09
CA SER A 31 3.56 4.13 -5.70
C SER A 31 4.43 3.29 -6.64
N PHE A 32 5.40 3.90 -7.32
CA PHE A 32 6.31 3.24 -8.27
C PHE A 32 7.63 2.76 -7.64
N THR A 33 7.94 3.16 -6.41
CA THR A 33 9.14 2.68 -5.73
C THR A 33 8.99 1.20 -5.36
N PRO A 34 9.94 0.32 -5.73
CA PRO A 34 9.86 -1.09 -5.37
C PRO A 34 9.89 -1.28 -3.85
N GLN A 35 8.88 -1.97 -3.32
CA GLN A 35 8.75 -2.30 -1.90
C GLN A 35 8.81 -3.81 -1.72
N GLN A 36 9.20 -4.26 -0.52
CA GLN A 36 9.28 -5.69 -0.23
C GLN A 36 7.87 -6.25 -0.01
N VAL A 37 7.45 -7.17 -0.87
CA VAL A 37 6.24 -7.98 -0.67
C VAL A 37 6.61 -9.19 0.19
N TYR A 38 5.77 -9.47 1.17
CA TYR A 38 5.86 -10.63 2.05
C TYR A 38 4.69 -11.57 1.77
N LYS A 39 4.96 -12.87 1.82
CA LYS A 39 3.92 -13.90 1.89
C LYS A 39 3.65 -14.19 3.36
N VAL A 40 2.41 -13.98 3.79
CA VAL A 40 1.93 -14.32 5.13
C VAL A 40 1.08 -15.57 5.00
N LYS A 41 1.46 -16.64 5.70
CA LYS A 41 0.63 -17.83 5.87
C LYS A 41 -0.03 -17.79 7.24
N TYR A 42 -1.34 -17.96 7.27
CA TYR A 42 -2.14 -17.97 8.48
C TYR A 42 -3.26 -19.01 8.38
N GLU A 43 -3.77 -19.43 9.52
CA GLU A 43 -4.89 -20.37 9.60
C GLU A 43 -6.16 -19.57 9.85
N ASP A 44 -7.17 -19.72 9.01
CA ASP A 44 -8.44 -19.01 9.18
C ASP A 44 -9.24 -19.58 10.36
N ALA A 45 -10.31 -18.91 10.78
CA ALA A 45 -11.20 -19.35 11.87
C ALA A 45 -11.76 -20.76 11.64
N ASP A 46 -11.88 -21.19 10.40
CA ASP A 46 -12.32 -22.53 9.99
C ASP A 46 -11.20 -23.59 9.98
N GLY A 47 -9.99 -23.27 10.43
CA GLY A 47 -8.83 -24.17 10.44
C GLY A 47 -8.16 -24.35 9.06
N LEU A 48 -8.52 -23.52 8.08
CA LEU A 48 -7.97 -23.60 6.73
C LEU A 48 -6.71 -22.75 6.60
N SER A 49 -5.61 -23.36 6.18
CA SER A 49 -4.38 -22.63 5.84
C SER A 49 -4.60 -21.75 4.61
N LYS A 50 -4.47 -20.44 4.80
CA LYS A 50 -4.51 -19.42 3.76
C LYS A 50 -3.15 -18.73 3.62
N SER A 51 -2.93 -18.14 2.46
CA SER A 51 -1.86 -17.15 2.29
C SER A 51 -2.38 -15.84 1.73
N ALA A 52 -1.76 -14.77 2.20
CA ALA A 52 -1.93 -13.42 1.70
C ALA A 52 -0.57 -12.84 1.31
N TYR A 53 -0.58 -11.90 0.38
CA TYR A 53 0.60 -11.14 0.00
C TYR A 53 0.44 -9.71 0.49
N VAL A 54 1.47 -9.18 1.14
CA VAL A 54 1.37 -7.92 1.87
C VAL A 54 2.62 -7.07 1.65
N ILE A 55 2.43 -5.77 1.52
CA ILE A 55 3.53 -4.78 1.50
C ILE A 55 3.56 -4.05 2.83
N ASP A 56 2.42 -3.50 3.24
CA ASP A 56 2.25 -2.88 4.55
C ASP A 56 1.61 -3.87 5.51
N TYR A 57 2.19 -3.93 6.71
CA TYR A 57 1.64 -4.68 7.81
C TYR A 57 1.95 -3.97 9.13
N LYS A 58 1.08 -4.17 10.10
CA LYS A 58 1.26 -3.71 11.46
C LYS A 58 1.23 -4.91 12.37
N LEU A 59 2.37 -5.19 12.98
CA LEU A 59 2.49 -6.23 13.99
C LEU A 59 2.26 -5.61 15.37
N THR A 60 1.24 -6.11 16.07
CA THR A 60 1.01 -5.83 17.50
C THR A 60 1.34 -7.08 18.31
N SER A 61 1.44 -6.96 19.64
CA SER A 61 1.84 -8.08 20.51
C SER A 61 0.98 -9.34 20.36
N ASN A 62 -0.28 -9.19 19.93
CA ASN A 62 -1.24 -10.31 19.85
C ASN A 62 -1.86 -10.48 18.47
N ALA A 63 -1.59 -9.60 17.51
CA ALA A 63 -2.24 -9.64 16.20
C ALA A 63 -1.38 -9.01 15.09
N LEU A 64 -1.50 -9.59 13.90
CA LEU A 64 -0.99 -9.04 12.65
C LEU A 64 -2.15 -8.41 11.89
N GLU A 65 -2.10 -7.10 11.68
CA GLU A 65 -2.98 -6.40 10.76
C GLU A 65 -2.27 -6.21 9.43
N PHE A 66 -2.91 -6.56 8.32
CA PHE A 66 -2.36 -6.36 6.99
C PHE A 66 -3.46 -6.07 5.97
N TYR A 67 -3.04 -5.49 4.86
CA TYR A 67 -3.85 -5.35 3.66
C TYR A 67 -3.33 -6.33 2.63
N ASP A 68 -4.19 -7.22 2.15
CA ASP A 68 -3.85 -8.12 1.05
C ASP A 68 -3.76 -7.29 -0.23
N VAL A 69 -2.63 -7.36 -0.93
CA VAL A 69 -2.42 -6.61 -2.18
C VAL A 69 -3.23 -7.17 -3.36
N GLU A 70 -3.66 -8.44 -3.31
CA GLU A 70 -4.45 -9.07 -4.37
C GLU A 70 -5.94 -8.73 -4.22
N THR A 71 -6.49 -8.85 -3.01
CA THR A 71 -7.93 -8.63 -2.78
C THR A 71 -8.25 -7.20 -2.35
N GLY A 72 -7.25 -6.44 -1.87
CA GLY A 72 -7.45 -5.13 -1.26
C GLY A 72 -8.13 -5.20 0.12
N GLU A 73 -8.35 -6.40 0.66
CA GLU A 73 -9.05 -6.58 1.93
C GLU A 73 -8.11 -6.37 3.12
N LYS A 74 -8.65 -5.71 4.14
CA LYS A 74 -7.98 -5.59 5.44
C LYS A 74 -8.27 -6.85 6.25
N THR A 75 -7.22 -7.53 6.68
CA THR A 75 -7.33 -8.69 7.57
C THR A 75 -6.60 -8.41 8.87
N VAL A 76 -7.23 -8.80 9.97
CA VAL A 76 -6.65 -8.77 11.31
C VAL A 76 -6.62 -10.21 11.81
N PHE A 77 -5.41 -10.74 12.00
CA PHE A 77 -5.21 -12.12 12.42
C PHE A 77 -4.53 -12.16 13.79
N GLY A 78 -5.18 -12.78 14.77
CA GLY A 78 -4.62 -13.06 16.09
C GLY A 78 -4.31 -14.55 16.22
N GLY A 79 -3.04 -14.93 16.12
CA GLY A 79 -2.60 -16.33 16.18
C GLY A 79 -1.18 -16.53 15.66
N THR A 80 -0.81 -17.79 15.44
CA THR A 80 0.48 -18.16 14.85
C THR A 80 0.43 -17.95 13.34
N PHE A 81 1.31 -17.11 12.82
CA PHE A 81 1.46 -16.88 11.38
C PHE A 81 2.93 -17.05 10.99
N GLU A 82 3.17 -17.38 9.72
CA GLU A 82 4.50 -17.40 9.14
C GLU A 82 4.61 -16.29 8.10
N MET A 83 5.58 -15.38 8.27
CA MET A 83 5.83 -14.29 7.35
C MET A 83 7.20 -14.45 6.69
N LYS A 84 7.23 -14.53 5.36
CA LYS A 84 8.47 -14.69 4.58
C LYS A 84 8.55 -13.64 3.47
N PRO A 85 9.74 -13.06 3.21
CA PRO A 85 9.92 -12.19 2.06
C PRO A 85 9.68 -12.98 0.77
N TYR A 86 8.92 -12.41 -0.16
CA TYR A 86 8.55 -13.05 -1.43
C TYR A 86 9.27 -12.42 -2.62
N LYS A 87 8.93 -11.18 -2.95
CA LYS A 87 9.48 -10.45 -4.10
C LYS A 87 9.45 -8.95 -3.84
N LYS A 88 10.36 -8.19 -4.45
CA LYS A 88 10.25 -6.73 -4.49
C LYS A 88 9.38 -6.32 -5.68
N LEU A 89 8.30 -5.61 -5.40
CA LEU A 89 7.37 -5.06 -6.40
C LEU A 89 6.96 -3.66 -5.94
N SER A 90 6.75 -2.75 -6.87
CA SER A 90 6.04 -1.51 -6.57
C SER A 90 4.57 -1.82 -6.23
N ARG A 91 3.86 -0.89 -5.56
CA ARG A 91 2.44 -1.10 -5.24
C ARG A 91 1.61 -1.32 -6.50
N HIS A 92 1.91 -0.55 -7.54
CA HIS A 92 1.23 -0.68 -8.82
C HIS A 92 1.43 -2.06 -9.44
N GLU A 93 2.68 -2.53 -9.49
CA GLU A 93 2.98 -3.89 -9.98
C GLU A 93 2.34 -4.98 -9.12
N ALA A 94 2.33 -4.81 -7.79
CA ALA A 94 1.76 -5.80 -6.89
C ALA A 94 0.24 -5.98 -7.10
N VAL A 95 -0.50 -4.90 -7.33
CA VAL A 95 -1.95 -4.98 -7.61
C VAL A 95 -2.24 -5.70 -8.94
N GLU A 96 -1.39 -5.51 -9.94
CA GLU A 96 -1.54 -6.17 -11.25
C GLU A 96 -0.94 -7.59 -11.27
N TYR A 97 -0.13 -7.94 -10.27
CA TYR A 97 0.59 -9.20 -10.23
C TYR A 97 -0.35 -10.35 -9.84
N LYS A 98 -0.38 -11.38 -10.68
CA LYS A 98 -1.07 -12.64 -10.35
C LYS A 98 -0.23 -13.46 -9.39
N PHE A 99 -0.47 -13.29 -8.10
CA PHE A 99 0.19 -14.10 -7.08
C PHE A 99 -0.27 -15.56 -7.15
N PRO A 100 0.63 -16.53 -6.85
CA PRO A 100 0.23 -17.91 -6.79
C PRO A 100 -0.68 -18.13 -5.58
N LYS A 101 -1.90 -18.59 -5.85
CA LYS A 101 -2.87 -19.03 -4.83
C LYS A 101 -2.40 -20.36 -4.27
N ASP A 102 -2.41 -20.50 -2.94
CA ASP A 102 -2.15 -21.79 -2.32
C ASP A 102 -3.25 -22.75 -2.78
N GLY A 103 -2.86 -23.75 -3.58
CA GLY A 103 -3.78 -24.69 -4.24
C GLY A 103 -3.41 -25.08 -5.67
N SER A 104 -2.49 -24.38 -6.35
CA SER A 104 -2.00 -24.82 -7.66
C SER A 104 -0.95 -25.94 -7.48
N LYS A 105 -1.43 -27.18 -7.34
CA LYS A 105 -0.68 -28.35 -7.78
C LYS A 105 -0.65 -28.41 -9.31
#